data_AF-A0A3D1TZZ7-F1
#
_entry.id   AF-A0A3D1TZZ7-F1
#
_cell.length_a   1.000
_cell.length_b   1.000
_cell.length_c   1.000
_cell.angle_alpha   90.00
_cell.angle_beta   90.00
_cell.angle_gamma   90.00
#
_symmetry.space_group_name_H-M   'P 1'
#
loop_
_entity.id
_entity.type
_entity.pdbx_description
1 polymer ?
#
loop_
_entity_poly.entity_id
_entity_poly.type
_entity_poly.pdbx_seq_one_letter_code
_entity_poly.pdbx_strand_id
1 'polypeptide(L)'
;MDAVTAIVVGALLGGVLTVIGGLLATMWLARREDKREEKRQHQRHGTAVRIVVLELKHNVAALIMRATGGRAEMSSAGISSLAADFYALVPDDLASDVAWAYSVLIGLPTDEPAQARLWLDKMMGIFHALQGYGEKELGLKFAMTGESEKRIKEYEASKAQPTDMHGGPTAAT
;
A
#
# COMPACT_ATOMS: atom_id res chain seq x y z
N MET A 1 46.35 -37.86 38.69
CA MET A 1 46.21 -37.01 37.50
C MET A 1 47.30 -35.98 37.60
N ASP A 2 48.23 -35.99 36.65
CA ASP A 2 49.42 -35.15 36.70
C ASP A 2 49.06 -33.73 36.23
N ALA A 3 49.75 -32.72 36.77
CA ALA A 3 49.48 -31.30 36.48
C ALA A 3 49.43 -30.99 34.97
N VAL A 4 50.21 -31.72 34.18
CA VAL A 4 50.26 -31.63 32.70
C VAL A 4 48.92 -32.05 32.07
N THR A 5 48.30 -33.11 32.56
CA THR A 5 46.99 -33.59 32.05
C THR A 5 45.88 -32.58 32.34
N ALA A 6 45.92 -31.92 33.51
CA ALA A 6 44.94 -30.89 33.87
C ALA A 6 45.06 -29.63 32.99
N ILE A 7 46.28 -29.20 32.67
CA ILE A 7 46.54 -28.05 31.79
C ILE A 7 46.06 -28.31 30.36
N VAL A 8 46.37 -29.49 29.81
CA VAL A 8 45.97 -29.85 28.44
C VAL A 8 44.44 -29.98 28.32
N VAL A 9 43.79 -30.61 29.30
CA VAL A 9 42.32 -30.73 29.32
C VAL A 9 41.66 -29.37 29.51
N GLY A 10 42.20 -28.50 30.38
CA GLY A 10 41.72 -27.13 30.58
C GLY A 10 41.83 -26.27 29.31
N ALA A 11 42.94 -26.36 28.58
CA ALA A 11 43.14 -25.63 27.32
C ALA A 11 42.20 -26.12 26.21
N LEU A 12 41.99 -27.44 26.10
CA LEU A 12 41.05 -28.01 25.13
C LEU A 12 39.60 -27.63 25.44
N LEU A 13 39.18 -27.72 26.70
CA LEU A 13 37.84 -27.30 27.12
C LEU A 13 37.62 -25.80 26.95
N GLY A 14 38.63 -24.98 27.29
CA GLY A 14 38.61 -23.54 27.07
C GLY A 14 38.46 -23.19 25.59
N GLY A 15 39.24 -23.83 24.71
CA GLY A 15 39.15 -23.63 23.26
C GLY A 15 37.79 -24.02 22.69
N VAL A 16 37.23 -25.16 23.10
CA VAL A 16 35.90 -25.60 22.66
C VAL A 16 34.81 -24.64 23.13
N LEU A 17 34.87 -24.16 24.38
CA LEU A 17 33.92 -23.18 24.90
C LEU A 17 34.02 -21.83 24.20
N THR A 18 35.23 -21.37 23.84
CA THR A 18 35.42 -20.14 23.07
C THR A 18 34.83 -20.26 21.65
N VAL A 19 35.02 -21.40 20.98
CA VAL A 19 34.44 -21.64 19.64
C VAL A 19 32.92 -21.70 19.69
N ILE A 20 32.35 -22.43 20.65
CA ILE A 20 30.90 -22.51 20.85
C ILE A 20 30.33 -21.14 21.23
N GLY A 21 30.99 -20.40 22.12
CA GLY A 21 30.59 -19.05 22.52
C GLY A 21 30.61 -18.06 21.35
N GLY A 22 31.63 -18.12 20.49
CA GLY A 22 31.72 -17.30 19.27
C GLY A 22 30.62 -17.60 18.25
N LEU A 23 30.30 -18.88 18.04
CA LEU A 23 29.21 -19.32 17.15
C LEU A 23 27.83 -18.92 17.67
N LEU A 24 27.59 -19.09 18.98
CA LEU A 24 26.31 -18.69 19.58
C LEU A 24 26.13 -17.16 19.57
N ALA A 25 27.19 -16.40 19.85
CA ALA A 25 27.14 -14.94 19.83
C ALA A 25 26.85 -14.39 18.43
N THR A 26 27.51 -14.95 17.40
CA THR A 26 27.28 -14.56 15.99
C THR A 26 25.89 -14.96 15.51
N MET A 27 25.42 -16.16 15.81
CA MET A 27 24.05 -16.59 15.48
C MET A 27 22.98 -15.74 16.16
N TRP A 28 23.21 -15.34 17.42
CA TRP A 28 22.31 -14.44 18.15
C TRP A 28 22.33 -13.02 17.57
N LEU A 29 23.49 -12.51 17.16
CA LEU A 29 23.60 -11.23 16.46
C LEU A 29 22.85 -11.26 15.13
N ALA A 30 23.06 -12.28 14.30
CA ALA A 30 22.40 -12.44 13.01
C ALA A 30 20.88 -12.46 13.16
N ARG A 31 20.35 -13.28 14.07
CA ARG A 31 18.89 -13.30 14.35
C ARG A 31 18.35 -11.96 14.85
N ARG A 32 19.16 -11.18 15.57
CA ARG A 32 18.76 -9.85 16.05
C ARG A 32 18.75 -8.83 14.91
N GLU A 33 19.69 -8.94 13.96
CA GLU A 33 19.73 -8.12 12.76
C GLU A 33 18.57 -8.45 11.83
N ASP A 34 18.28 -9.73 11.59
CA ASP A 34 17.14 -10.18 10.78
C ASP A 34 15.83 -9.60 11.31
N LYS A 35 15.58 -9.70 12.62
CA LYS A 35 14.38 -9.11 13.26
C LYS A 35 14.32 -7.59 13.13
N ARG A 36 15.46 -6.91 13.12
CA ARG A 36 15.52 -5.46 12.94
C ARG A 36 15.21 -5.10 11.50
N GLU A 37 15.71 -5.88 10.55
CA GLU A 37 15.49 -5.64 9.13
C GLU A 37 14.05 -5.94 8.74
N GLU A 38 13.46 -7.04 9.21
CA GLU A 38 12.05 -7.36 9.02
C GLU A 38 11.15 -6.23 9.53
N LYS A 39 11.43 -5.70 10.74
CA LYS A 39 10.69 -4.57 11.29
C LYS A 39 10.84 -3.30 10.44
N ARG A 40 12.04 -3.02 9.91
CA ARG A 40 12.29 -1.87 9.04
C ARG A 40 11.57 -2.03 7.70
N GLN A 41 11.61 -3.22 7.12
CA GLN A 41 10.92 -3.53 5.87
C GLN A 41 9.42 -3.36 6.03
N HIS A 42 8.84 -3.86 7.13
CA HIS A 42 7.42 -3.68 7.42
C HIS A 42 7.03 -2.20 7.62
N GLN A 43 7.89 -1.41 8.27
CA GLN A 43 7.68 0.04 8.41
C GLN A 43 7.76 0.76 7.07
N ARG A 44 8.76 0.46 6.23
CA ARG A 44 8.90 1.04 4.88
C ARG A 44 7.71 0.68 4.01
N HIS A 45 7.29 -0.58 4.04
CA HIS A 45 6.11 -1.04 3.33
C HIS A 45 4.84 -0.31 3.79
N GLY A 46 4.62 -0.19 5.10
CA GLY A 46 3.51 0.60 5.64
C GLY A 46 3.53 2.07 5.21
N THR A 47 4.72 2.69 5.17
CA THR A 47 4.88 4.04 4.62
C THR A 47 4.57 4.11 3.13
N ALA A 48 5.05 3.13 2.34
CA ALA A 48 4.80 3.05 0.91
C ALA A 48 3.30 2.90 0.61
N VAL A 49 2.62 1.95 1.27
CA VAL A 49 1.16 1.77 1.16
C VAL A 49 0.43 3.05 1.55
N ARG A 50 0.85 3.72 2.63
CA ARG A 50 0.21 4.97 3.04
C ARG A 50 0.30 6.05 1.97
N ILE A 51 1.48 6.22 1.37
CA ILE A 51 1.72 7.21 0.31
C ILE A 51 0.90 6.87 -0.93
N VAL A 52 0.88 5.60 -1.35
CA VAL A 52 0.13 5.15 -2.52
C VAL A 52 -1.39 5.32 -2.32
N VAL A 53 -1.93 5.01 -1.14
CA VAL A 53 -3.36 5.25 -0.83
C VAL A 53 -3.70 6.74 -0.91
N LEU A 54 -2.86 7.61 -0.34
CA LEU A 54 -3.09 9.07 -0.40
C LEU A 54 -2.97 9.62 -1.82
N GLU A 55 -2.05 9.10 -2.62
CA GLU A 55 -1.89 9.46 -4.03
C GLU A 55 -3.09 8.97 -4.86
N LEU A 56 -3.53 7.72 -4.67
CA LEU A 56 -4.74 7.19 -5.31
C LEU A 56 -5.99 7.98 -4.93
N LYS A 57 -6.16 8.36 -3.66
CA LYS A 57 -7.26 9.25 -3.22
C LYS A 57 -7.26 10.57 -4.00
N HIS A 58 -6.08 11.19 -4.15
CA HIS A 58 -5.94 12.42 -4.92
C HIS A 58 -6.29 12.20 -6.40
N ASN A 59 -5.76 11.14 -7.01
CA ASN A 59 -5.99 10.80 -8.41
C ASN A 59 -7.45 10.44 -8.71
N VAL A 60 -8.12 9.72 -7.81
CA VAL A 60 -9.55 9.44 -7.90
C VAL A 60 -10.35 10.74 -7.87
N ALA A 61 -10.06 11.66 -6.95
CA ALA A 61 -10.74 12.96 -6.90
C ALA A 61 -10.50 13.80 -8.16
N ALA A 62 -9.28 13.75 -8.72
CA ALA A 62 -8.95 14.36 -10.00
C ALA A 62 -9.74 13.71 -11.16
N LEU A 63 -9.89 12.39 -11.15
CA LEU A 63 -10.65 11.64 -12.14
C LEU A 63 -12.15 11.95 -12.07
N ILE A 64 -12.72 12.12 -10.87
CA ILE A 64 -14.09 12.62 -10.67
C ILE A 64 -14.24 14.01 -11.29
N MET A 65 -13.28 14.90 -11.07
CA MET A 65 -13.31 16.25 -11.66
C MET A 65 -13.24 16.21 -13.19
N ARG A 66 -12.43 15.32 -13.77
CA ARG A 66 -12.36 15.14 -15.23
C ARG A 66 -13.63 14.52 -15.79
N ALA A 67 -14.24 13.57 -15.09
CA ALA A 67 -15.50 12.92 -15.46
C ALA A 67 -16.70 13.90 -15.49
N THR A 68 -16.60 15.04 -14.80
CA THR A 68 -17.58 16.13 -14.80
C THR A 68 -17.23 17.29 -15.73
N GLY A 69 -16.15 17.15 -16.54
CA GLY A 69 -15.72 18.15 -17.52
C GLY A 69 -14.72 19.19 -16.98
N GLY A 70 -14.26 19.03 -15.75
CA GLY A 70 -13.17 19.84 -15.19
C GLY A 70 -11.78 19.33 -15.56
N ARG A 71 -10.75 20.03 -15.09
CA ARG A 71 -9.34 19.63 -15.20
C ARG A 71 -8.72 19.54 -13.82
N ALA A 72 -7.94 18.48 -13.61
CA ALA A 72 -7.18 18.28 -12.39
C ALA A 72 -5.90 17.50 -12.72
N GLU A 73 -4.80 17.86 -12.07
CA GLU A 73 -3.54 17.13 -12.20
C GLU A 73 -3.65 15.77 -11.50
N MET A 74 -2.91 14.80 -12.04
CA MET A 74 -2.78 13.47 -11.47
C MET A 74 -1.30 13.21 -11.20
N SER A 75 -0.99 12.47 -10.14
CA SER A 75 0.38 12.20 -9.70
C SER A 75 0.70 10.71 -9.73
N SER A 76 1.92 10.40 -10.14
CA SER A 76 2.54 9.06 -10.02
C SER A 76 3.86 9.10 -9.24
N ALA A 77 4.18 10.23 -8.60
CA ALA A 77 5.45 10.44 -7.92
C ALA A 77 5.62 9.48 -6.72
N GLY A 78 4.55 9.21 -5.99
CA GLY A 78 4.54 8.31 -4.84
C GLY A 78 4.91 6.89 -5.25
N ILE A 79 4.18 6.29 -6.18
CA ILE A 79 4.49 4.93 -6.63
C ILE A 79 5.85 4.85 -7.33
N SER A 80 6.25 5.87 -8.09
CA SER A 80 7.51 5.84 -8.85
C SER A 80 8.73 5.84 -7.93
N SER A 81 8.64 6.47 -6.76
CA SER A 81 9.72 6.54 -5.78
C SER A 81 9.74 5.35 -4.82
N LEU A 82 8.60 4.68 -4.61
CA LEU A 82 8.44 3.66 -3.57
C LEU A 82 8.00 2.29 -4.11
N ALA A 83 8.05 2.07 -5.43
CA ALA A 83 7.60 0.83 -6.06
C ALA A 83 8.21 -0.42 -5.42
N ALA A 84 9.51 -0.42 -5.14
CA ALA A 84 10.18 -1.56 -4.53
C ALA A 84 9.63 -1.87 -3.12
N ASP A 85 9.53 -0.88 -2.24
CA ASP A 85 9.00 -1.06 -0.88
C ASP A 85 7.50 -1.39 -0.89
N PHE A 86 6.76 -0.86 -1.88
CA PHE A 86 5.34 -1.13 -2.06
C PHE A 86 5.10 -2.58 -2.49
N TYR A 87 5.69 -3.00 -3.63
CA TYR A 87 5.45 -4.32 -4.20
C TYR A 87 6.14 -5.46 -3.46
N ALA A 88 7.04 -5.17 -2.49
CA ALA A 88 7.74 -6.21 -1.75
C ALA A 88 6.83 -7.10 -0.89
N LEU A 89 5.73 -6.57 -0.35
CA LEU A 89 4.88 -7.27 0.62
C LEU A 89 3.38 -7.16 0.31
N VAL A 90 2.99 -6.43 -0.74
CA VAL A 90 1.59 -6.31 -1.13
C VAL A 90 1.14 -7.60 -1.83
N PRO A 91 -0.09 -8.08 -1.60
CA PRO A 91 -0.63 -9.24 -2.33
C PRO A 91 -0.61 -9.04 -3.85
N ASP A 92 -0.30 -10.09 -4.62
CA ASP A 92 -0.07 -10.03 -6.07
C ASP A 92 -1.29 -9.51 -6.87
N ASP A 93 -2.50 -9.84 -6.43
CA ASP A 93 -3.75 -9.36 -7.01
C ASP A 93 -3.88 -7.84 -6.84
N LEU A 94 -3.63 -7.35 -5.62
CA LEU A 94 -3.66 -5.93 -5.30
C LEU A 94 -2.49 -5.17 -5.96
N ALA A 95 -1.31 -5.80 -6.06
CA ALA A 95 -0.17 -5.29 -6.81
C ALA A 95 -0.54 -5.04 -8.27
N SER A 96 -1.15 -6.05 -8.91
CA SER A 96 -1.54 -6.01 -10.32
C SER A 96 -2.60 -4.94 -10.58
N ASP A 97 -3.56 -4.80 -9.67
CA ASP A 97 -4.59 -3.77 -9.72
C ASP A 97 -4.00 -2.36 -9.60
N VAL A 98 -3.08 -2.15 -8.65
CA VAL A 98 -2.39 -0.85 -8.50
C VAL A 98 -1.49 -0.56 -9.71
N ALA A 99 -0.79 -1.56 -10.25
CA ALA A 99 -0.03 -1.40 -11.48
C ALA A 99 -0.92 -1.00 -12.66
N TRP A 100 -2.10 -1.62 -12.79
CA TRP A 100 -3.11 -1.22 -13.78
C TRP A 100 -3.53 0.24 -13.58
N ALA A 101 -3.86 0.65 -12.35
CA ALA A 101 -4.26 2.02 -12.03
C ALA A 101 -3.22 3.04 -12.52
N TYR A 102 -1.94 2.83 -12.19
CA TYR A 102 -0.89 3.75 -12.60
C TYR A 102 -0.54 3.67 -14.09
N SER A 103 -0.72 2.51 -14.75
CA SER A 103 -0.56 2.41 -16.20
C SER A 103 -1.56 3.29 -16.96
N VAL A 104 -2.79 3.37 -16.46
CA VAL A 104 -3.86 4.21 -17.03
C VAL A 104 -3.58 5.69 -16.76
N LEU A 105 -3.18 6.02 -15.53
CA LEU A 105 -2.87 7.41 -15.14
C LEU A 105 -1.68 8.01 -15.89
N ILE A 106 -0.62 7.21 -16.13
CA ILE A 106 0.60 7.65 -16.83
C ILE A 106 0.41 7.63 -18.36
N GLY A 107 -0.29 6.61 -18.87
CA GLY A 107 -0.40 6.37 -20.30
C GLY A 107 -1.43 7.23 -21.04
N LEU A 108 -2.41 7.82 -20.33
CA LEU A 108 -3.55 8.47 -20.96
C LEU A 108 -3.89 9.82 -20.29
N PRO A 109 -3.30 10.94 -20.74
CA PRO A 109 -3.81 12.26 -20.43
C PRO A 109 -5.08 12.51 -21.26
N THR A 110 -6.13 11.71 -21.05
CA THR A 110 -7.38 11.92 -21.77
C THR A 110 -8.17 12.98 -21.02
N ASP A 111 -8.28 14.17 -21.63
CA ASP A 111 -9.22 15.21 -21.22
C ASP A 111 -10.69 14.80 -21.49
N GLU A 112 -10.92 13.60 -22.06
CA GLU A 112 -12.24 13.10 -22.40
C GLU A 112 -13.02 12.61 -21.15
N PRO A 113 -14.15 13.25 -20.81
CA PRO A 113 -14.93 12.89 -19.62
C PRO A 113 -15.50 11.46 -19.67
N ALA A 114 -15.78 10.94 -20.86
CA ALA A 114 -16.32 9.60 -21.04
C ALA A 114 -15.31 8.51 -20.63
N GLN A 115 -14.04 8.66 -21.01
CA GLN A 115 -12.98 7.74 -20.62
C GLN A 115 -12.71 7.79 -19.11
N ALA A 116 -12.69 9.00 -18.54
CA ALA A 116 -12.54 9.18 -17.10
C ALA A 116 -13.64 8.44 -16.30
N ARG A 117 -14.90 8.46 -16.77
CA ARG A 117 -16.00 7.71 -16.14
C ARG A 117 -15.82 6.20 -16.20
N LEU A 118 -15.31 5.67 -17.32
CA LEU A 118 -15.09 4.22 -17.48
C LEU A 118 -14.08 3.67 -16.47
N TRP A 119 -13.05 4.45 -16.14
CA TRP A 119 -12.01 4.02 -15.21
C TRP A 119 -12.36 4.30 -13.75
N LEU A 120 -13.25 5.25 -13.49
CA LEU A 120 -13.54 5.73 -12.14
C LEU A 120 -14.06 4.63 -11.21
N ASP A 121 -14.99 3.79 -11.67
CA ASP A 121 -15.53 2.69 -10.85
C ASP A 121 -14.42 1.69 -10.47
N LYS A 122 -13.52 1.34 -11.40
CA LYS A 122 -12.39 0.45 -11.12
C LYS A 122 -11.35 1.12 -10.21
N MET A 123 -11.00 2.38 -10.45
CA MET A 123 -10.07 3.14 -9.62
C MET A 123 -10.56 3.29 -8.18
N MET A 124 -11.86 3.52 -7.98
CA MET A 124 -12.51 3.53 -6.67
C MET A 124 -12.41 2.16 -5.97
N GLY A 125 -12.66 1.07 -6.69
CA GLY A 125 -12.51 -0.28 -6.16
C GLY A 125 -11.08 -0.58 -5.69
N ILE A 126 -10.08 -0.20 -6.49
CA ILE A 126 -8.66 -0.37 -6.16
C ILE A 126 -8.28 0.48 -4.95
N PHE A 127 -8.72 1.73 -4.92
CA PHE A 127 -8.53 2.63 -3.79
C PHE A 127 -9.06 2.02 -2.48
N HIS A 128 -10.31 1.54 -2.49
CA HIS A 128 -10.93 0.92 -1.32
C HIS A 128 -10.26 -0.39 -0.91
N ALA A 129 -9.86 -1.22 -1.87
CA ALA A 129 -9.15 -2.46 -1.61
C ALA A 129 -7.79 -2.18 -0.94
N LEU A 130 -7.03 -1.22 -1.47
CA LEU A 130 -5.72 -0.85 -0.92
C LEU A 130 -5.85 -0.17 0.45
N GLN A 131 -6.86 0.67 0.63
CA GLN A 131 -7.18 1.24 1.94
C GLN A 131 -7.52 0.14 2.95
N GLY A 132 -8.39 -0.80 2.57
CA GLY A 132 -8.77 -1.92 3.42
C GLY A 132 -7.59 -2.81 3.79
N TYR A 133 -6.67 -3.05 2.85
CA TYR A 133 -5.40 -3.74 3.12
C TYR A 133 -4.56 -2.97 4.14
N GLY A 134 -4.33 -1.68 3.93
CA GLY A 134 -3.55 -0.85 4.84
C GLY A 134 -4.15 -0.80 6.27
N GLU A 135 -5.48 -0.78 6.39
CA GLU A 135 -6.15 -0.77 7.68
C GLU A 135 -6.11 -2.12 8.39
N LYS A 136 -6.39 -3.21 7.67
CA LYS A 136 -6.51 -4.56 8.26
C LYS A 136 -5.15 -5.22 8.52
N GLU A 137 -4.25 -5.15 7.53
CA GLU A 137 -2.98 -5.87 7.57
C GLU A 137 -1.85 -5.05 8.20
N LEU A 138 -1.90 -3.72 8.06
CA LEU A 138 -0.82 -2.83 8.49
C LEU A 138 -1.23 -1.90 9.64
N GLY A 139 -2.47 -1.97 10.11
CA GLY A 139 -2.99 -1.14 11.21
C GLY A 139 -2.94 0.36 10.91
N LEU A 140 -2.89 0.75 9.64
CA LEU A 140 -2.86 2.14 9.22
C LEU A 140 -4.22 2.79 9.45
N LYS A 141 -4.22 4.10 9.66
CA LYS A 141 -5.44 4.91 9.70
C LYS A 141 -5.35 5.99 8.65
N PHE A 142 -6.32 5.99 7.75
CA PHE A 142 -6.41 6.98 6.71
C PHE A 142 -7.37 8.07 7.17
N ALA A 143 -6.80 9.19 7.63
CA ALA A 143 -7.59 10.39 7.87
C ALA A 143 -8.06 10.92 6.51
N MET A 144 -9.29 10.59 6.17
CA MET A 144 -9.99 11.22 5.08
C MET A 144 -10.31 12.65 5.54
N THR A 145 -9.57 13.63 5.01
CA THR A 145 -9.87 15.05 5.18
C THR A 145 -9.74 15.77 3.83
N GLY A 146 -10.34 16.95 3.73
CA GLY A 146 -10.15 17.90 2.63
C GLY A 146 -11.04 17.68 1.39
N GLU A 147 -10.75 18.44 0.35
CA GLU A 147 -11.56 18.53 -0.87
C GLU A 147 -11.67 17.20 -1.63
N SER A 148 -10.61 16.40 -1.67
CA SER A 148 -10.63 15.07 -2.32
C SER A 148 -11.63 14.12 -1.66
N GLU A 149 -11.75 14.16 -0.34
CA GLU A 149 -12.72 13.31 0.37
C GLU A 149 -14.16 13.75 0.08
N LYS A 150 -14.43 15.06 0.12
CA LYS A 150 -15.76 15.61 -0.16
C LYS A 150 -16.26 15.13 -1.52
N ARG A 151 -15.41 15.19 -2.54
CA ARG A 151 -15.73 14.76 -3.90
C ARG A 151 -16.00 13.27 -4.02
N ILE A 152 -15.20 12.44 -3.35
CA ILE A 152 -15.41 10.99 -3.32
C ILE A 152 -16.76 10.67 -2.67
N LYS A 153 -17.07 11.30 -1.53
CA LYS A 153 -18.36 11.11 -0.84
C LYS A 153 -19.55 11.56 -1.68
N GLU A 154 -19.45 12.71 -2.36
CA GLU A 154 -20.49 13.21 -3.26
C GLU A 154 -20.72 12.25 -4.43
N TYR A 155 -19.64 11.71 -5.00
CA TYR A 155 -19.72 10.73 -6.08
C TYR A 155 -20.40 9.43 -5.61
N GLU A 156 -19.99 8.89 -4.46
CA GLU A 156 -20.61 7.69 -3.89
C GLU A 156 -22.10 7.91 -3.56
N ALA A 157 -22.46 9.06 -3.00
CA ALA A 157 -23.85 9.42 -2.73
C ALA A 157 -24.68 9.50 -4.02
N SER A 158 -24.10 10.01 -5.11
CA SER A 158 -24.78 10.10 -6.41
C SER A 158 -25.06 8.73 -7.05
N LYS A 159 -24.25 7.72 -6.75
CA LYS A 159 -24.44 6.33 -7.21
C LYS A 159 -25.44 5.56 -6.35
N ALA A 160 -25.63 5.95 -5.09
CA ALA A 160 -26.53 5.28 -4.14
C ALA A 160 -28.00 5.70 -4.28
N GLN A 161 -28.31 6.81 -4.95
CA GLN A 161 -29.69 7.19 -5.23
C GLN A 161 -30.24 6.35 -6.39
N PRO A 162 -31.31 5.56 -6.18
CA PRO A 162 -32.01 4.93 -7.28
C PRO A 162 -32.54 6.04 -8.20
N THR A 163 -32.28 5.93 -9.50
CA THR A 163 -32.98 6.74 -10.49
C THR A 163 -34.46 6.39 -10.38
N ASP A 164 -35.22 7.23 -9.68
CA ASP A 164 -36.69 7.23 -9.72
C ASP A 164 -37.13 7.62 -11.14
N MET A 165 -37.03 6.67 -12.06
CA MET A 165 -37.65 6.72 -13.37
C MET A 165 -39.03 6.10 -13.26
N HIS A 166 -40.02 6.84 -12.74
CA HIS A 166 -41.44 6.70 -13.10
C HIS A 166 -42.26 7.91 -12.60
N GLY A 167 -42.00 9.08 -13.17
CA GLY A 167 -42.95 10.20 -13.22
C GLY A 167 -43.46 10.37 -14.65
N GLY A 168 -44.16 9.37 -15.18
CA GLY A 168 -44.86 9.53 -16.46
C GLY A 168 -46.00 10.55 -16.32
N PRO A 169 -46.26 11.41 -17.31
CA PRO A 169 -47.37 12.36 -17.24
C PRO A 169 -48.69 11.60 -17.26
N THR A 170 -49.46 11.65 -16.17
CA THR A 170 -50.88 11.32 -16.17
C THR A 170 -51.58 12.36 -17.04
N ALA A 171 -51.89 11.98 -18.28
CA ALA A 171 -52.85 12.70 -19.10
C ALA A 171 -54.22 12.63 -18.40
N ALA A 172 -54.67 13.75 -17.85
CA ALA A 172 -56.05 13.91 -17.43
C ALA A 172 -56.88 14.30 -18.65
N THR A 173 -57.70 13.35 -19.11
CA THR A 173 -58.89 13.58 -19.96
C THR A 173 -60.03 14.16 -19.15
#